data_AF-A0ABD0R185-F1
#
_entry.id   AF-A0ABD0R185-F1
#
_cell.length_a   1.000
_cell.length_b   1.000
_cell.length_c   1.000
_cell.angle_alpha   90.00
_cell.angle_beta   90.00
_cell.angle_gamma   90.00
#
_symmetry.space_group_name_H-M   'P 1'
#
loop_
_entity.id
_entity.type
_entity.pdbx_description
1 polymer ?
#
loop_
_entity_poly.entity_id
_entity_poly.type
_entity_poly.pdbx_seq_one_letter_code
_entity_poly.pdbx_strand_id
1 'polypeptide(L)'
;VRTWSPHNGMDLRMVPPPCPLQGCMLQLEFAYPVVPDSLTVWVTFSSQEETVLPAIHNIILLTVAGNNLSLGPSNLFCDTPLTIKLDVHEEVYGVQFFTMEQHLEIDATLLTSKPDCPLCRECEPLHYQLLRQPPFVHAPQGVLLRDSMRRYVDR
;
A
#
# COMPACT_ATOMS: atom_id res chain seq x y z
N VAL A 1 11.09 -0.51 11.01
CA VAL A 1 10.28 0.36 10.13
C VAL A 1 10.53 1.81 10.57
N ARG A 2 11.00 2.68 9.69
CA ARG A 2 11.09 4.13 9.96
C ARG A 2 9.87 4.77 9.31
N THR A 3 8.88 5.17 10.10
CA THR A 3 7.74 5.95 9.62
C THR A 3 8.07 7.43 9.76
N TRP A 4 7.77 8.20 8.71
CA TRP A 4 7.88 9.66 8.67
C TRP A 4 6.49 10.25 8.88
N SER A 5 6.40 11.36 9.61
CA SER A 5 5.14 12.13 9.76
C SER A 5 5.49 13.61 9.88
N PRO A 6 4.73 14.53 9.26
CA PRO A 6 5.24 15.86 8.94
C PRO A 6 4.96 16.93 10.01
N HIS A 7 4.36 16.63 11.16
CA HIS A 7 3.88 17.71 12.05
C HIS A 7 4.54 17.84 13.44
N ASN A 8 5.13 19.04 13.61
CA ASN A 8 5.35 19.87 14.80
C ASN A 8 6.53 19.61 15.75
N GLY A 9 7.67 19.14 15.25
CA GLY A 9 8.91 19.23 16.05
C GLY A 9 10.22 18.90 15.35
N MET A 10 10.22 18.64 14.05
CA MET A 10 11.43 18.25 13.33
C MET A 10 12.19 19.46 12.79
N ASP A 11 13.51 19.46 13.02
CA ASP A 11 14.48 20.38 12.42
C ASP A 11 14.19 20.52 10.92
N LEU A 12 14.14 21.76 10.41
CA LEU A 12 13.91 22.07 9.00
C LEU A 12 14.89 21.33 8.06
N ARG A 13 16.03 20.84 8.58
CA ARG A 13 16.99 19.99 7.86
C ARG A 13 16.51 18.54 7.61
N MET A 14 15.43 18.10 8.24
CA MET A 14 14.86 16.75 8.10
C MET A 14 13.60 16.72 7.24
N VAL A 15 13.10 17.87 6.81
CA VAL A 15 11.96 17.97 5.89
C VAL A 15 12.51 17.80 4.46
N PRO A 16 11.98 16.84 3.67
CA PRO A 16 12.35 16.73 2.26
C PRO A 16 12.13 18.07 1.55
N PRO A 17 12.99 18.45 0.60
CA PRO A 17 12.75 19.63 -0.20
C PRO A 17 11.38 19.52 -0.89
N PRO A 18 10.63 20.63 -1.02
CA PRO A 18 9.34 20.60 -1.70
C PRO A 18 9.52 20.13 -3.14
N CYS A 19 8.47 19.49 -3.69
CA CYS A 19 8.52 19.00 -5.05
C CYS A 19 8.77 20.15 -6.04
N PRO A 20 9.72 19.99 -6.98
CA PRO A 20 9.98 21.00 -7.99
C PRO A 20 8.78 21.09 -8.95
N LEU A 21 8.71 22.17 -9.74
CA LEU A 21 7.59 22.40 -10.67
C LEU A 21 7.44 21.29 -11.73
N GLN A 22 8.49 20.49 -11.94
CA GLN A 22 8.52 19.35 -12.85
C GLN A 22 7.98 18.05 -12.22
N GLY A 23 7.63 18.08 -10.93
CA GLY A 23 7.12 16.95 -10.17
C GLY A 23 8.20 16.20 -9.39
N CYS A 24 7.73 15.26 -8.57
CA CYS A 24 8.56 14.35 -7.78
C CYS A 24 8.40 12.91 -8.22
N MET A 25 9.41 12.12 -7.87
CA MET A 25 9.39 10.67 -8.00
C MET A 25 9.74 10.03 -6.65
N LEU A 26 8.89 9.11 -6.19
CA LEU A 26 9.17 8.22 -5.06
C LEU A 26 9.38 6.80 -5.58
N GLN A 27 10.55 6.22 -5.33
CA GLN A 27 10.84 4.81 -5.62
C GLN A 27 10.80 4.00 -4.34
N LEU A 28 10.04 2.91 -4.36
CA LEU A 28 9.99 1.92 -3.30
C LEU A 28 10.41 0.56 -3.87
N GLU A 29 11.24 -0.16 -3.11
CA GLU A 29 11.66 -1.53 -3.45
C GLU A 29 11.11 -2.50 -2.42
N PHE A 30 10.64 -3.64 -2.89
CA PHE A 30 10.12 -4.71 -2.06
C PHE A 30 11.27 -5.63 -1.63
N ALA A 31 11.11 -6.26 -0.46
CA ALA A 31 12.13 -7.18 0.07
C ALA A 31 12.40 -8.37 -0.87
N TYR A 32 11.39 -8.78 -1.63
CA TYR A 32 11.50 -9.87 -2.60
C TYR A 32 10.77 -9.50 -3.90
N PRO A 33 11.38 -9.76 -5.05
CA PRO A 33 10.69 -9.66 -6.33
C PRO A 33 9.64 -10.78 -6.44
N VAL A 34 8.45 -10.46 -6.95
CA VAL A 34 7.36 -11.43 -7.14
C VAL A 34 6.63 -11.16 -8.45
N VAL A 35 6.03 -12.19 -9.04
CA VAL A 35 5.02 -12.01 -10.09
C VAL A 35 3.74 -11.51 -9.42
N PRO A 36 3.33 -10.25 -9.65
CA PRO A 36 2.31 -9.64 -8.82
C PRO A 36 0.90 -10.00 -9.27
N ASP A 37 0.02 -10.15 -8.29
CA ASP A 37 -1.42 -10.13 -8.45
C ASP A 37 -1.94 -8.69 -8.43
N SER A 38 -1.62 -7.91 -7.41
CA SER A 38 -2.15 -6.55 -7.26
C SER A 38 -1.16 -5.62 -6.54
N LEU A 39 -1.34 -4.32 -6.78
CA LEU A 39 -0.65 -3.24 -6.06
C LEU A 39 -1.69 -2.49 -5.22
N THR A 40 -1.43 -2.35 -3.92
CA THR A 40 -2.26 -1.54 -3.02
C THR A 40 -1.45 -0.40 -2.43
N VAL A 41 -2.01 0.82 -2.44
CA VAL A 41 -1.38 2.05 -1.97
C VAL A 41 -2.28 2.72 -0.95
N TRP A 42 -1.72 3.05 0.22
CA TRP A 42 -2.39 3.83 1.27
C TRP A 42 -1.79 5.22 1.34
N VAL A 43 -2.66 6.22 1.30
CA VAL A 43 -2.30 7.63 1.32
C VAL A 43 -2.85 8.21 2.61
N THR A 44 -2.01 8.88 3.40
CA THR A 44 -2.42 9.57 4.64
C THR A 44 -2.92 10.98 4.35
N PHE A 45 -2.38 11.64 3.32
CA PHE A 45 -2.75 13.00 2.97
C PHE A 45 -2.59 13.24 1.47
N SER A 46 -3.54 13.98 0.90
CA SER A 46 -3.43 14.62 -0.41
C SER A 46 -4.20 15.93 -0.38
N SER A 47 -3.64 16.97 -1.00
CA SER A 47 -4.35 18.25 -1.10
C SER A 47 -5.48 18.13 -2.13
N GLN A 48 -6.74 18.23 -1.70
CA GLN A 48 -7.90 18.21 -2.62
C GLN A 48 -8.08 19.55 -3.36
N GLU A 49 -7.43 20.60 -2.89
CA GLU A 49 -7.79 21.99 -3.22
C GLU A 49 -7.03 22.57 -4.43
N GLU A 50 -5.95 21.92 -4.90
CA GLU A 50 -5.01 22.58 -5.83
C GLU A 50 -4.97 22.04 -7.27
N THR A 51 -5.55 20.88 -7.61
CA THR A 51 -5.36 20.34 -8.98
C THR A 51 -6.59 19.68 -9.62
N VAL A 52 -6.83 20.02 -10.89
CA VAL A 52 -7.73 19.30 -11.83
C VAL A 52 -7.13 17.94 -12.23
N LEU A 53 -5.86 17.69 -11.86
CA LEU A 53 -5.07 16.55 -12.27
C LEU A 53 -5.08 15.43 -11.20
N PRO A 54 -4.88 14.18 -11.61
CA PRO A 54 -4.74 13.06 -10.67
C PRO A 54 -3.56 13.27 -9.72
N ALA A 55 -3.76 13.01 -8.42
CA ALA A 55 -2.73 13.16 -7.39
C ALA A 55 -1.46 12.33 -7.70
N ILE A 56 -1.61 11.16 -8.32
CA ILE A 56 -0.50 10.44 -8.97
C ILE A 56 -0.64 10.56 -10.48
N HIS A 57 0.36 11.15 -11.12
CA HIS A 57 0.44 11.31 -12.57
C HIS A 57 0.85 10.00 -13.27
N ASN A 58 1.73 9.21 -12.65
CA ASN A 58 2.08 7.90 -13.18
C ASN A 58 2.57 6.95 -12.08
N ILE A 59 2.30 5.67 -12.25
CA ILE A 59 2.89 4.58 -11.47
C ILE A 59 3.67 3.71 -12.43
N ILE A 60 4.95 3.48 -12.15
CA ILE A 60 5.81 2.60 -12.96
C ILE A 60 6.18 1.38 -12.11
N LEU A 61 5.85 0.19 -12.61
CA LEU A 61 6.35 -1.07 -12.05
C LEU A 61 7.77 -1.32 -12.55
N LEU A 62 8.68 -1.59 -11.62
CA LEU A 62 10.07 -1.91 -11.92
C LEU A 62 10.21 -3.43 -12.01
N THR A 63 10.46 -3.92 -13.22
CA THR A 63 10.54 -5.36 -13.48
C THR A 63 11.98 -5.85 -13.49
N VAL A 64 12.20 -7.09 -13.06
CA VAL A 64 13.54 -7.70 -13.04
C VAL A 64 14.08 -7.87 -14.46
N ALA A 65 13.21 -8.07 -15.46
CA ALA A 65 13.61 -8.19 -16.86
C ALA A 65 14.00 -6.85 -17.51
N GLY A 66 13.83 -5.72 -16.80
CA GLY A 66 14.19 -4.38 -17.25
C GLY A 66 13.11 -3.69 -18.10
N ASN A 67 11.97 -4.34 -18.34
CA ASN A 67 10.85 -3.77 -19.09
C ASN A 67 9.85 -3.12 -18.12
N ASN A 68 10.18 -1.92 -17.65
CA ASN A 68 9.32 -1.19 -16.72
C ASN A 68 7.92 -0.91 -17.32
N LEU A 69 6.87 -1.10 -16.53
CA LEU A 69 5.49 -1.00 -16.97
C LEU A 69 4.79 0.23 -16.38
N SER A 70 4.21 1.06 -17.24
CA SER A 70 3.45 2.24 -16.83
C SER A 70 1.98 1.86 -16.59
N LEU A 71 1.46 2.14 -15.39
CA LEU A 71 0.03 1.96 -15.06
C LEU A 71 -0.80 3.22 -15.37
N GLY A 72 -0.15 4.34 -15.62
CA GLY A 72 -0.81 5.61 -15.91
C GLY A 72 -1.23 6.38 -14.65
N PRO A 73 -1.98 7.48 -14.84
CA PRO A 73 -2.44 8.30 -13.73
C PRO A 73 -3.47 7.59 -12.87
N SER A 74 -3.51 7.92 -11.58
CA SER A 74 -4.46 7.35 -10.62
C SER A 74 -4.95 8.40 -9.63
N ASN A 75 -6.27 8.39 -9.40
CA ASN A 75 -6.89 9.15 -8.33
C ASN A 75 -6.75 8.40 -7.01
N LEU A 76 -6.62 9.15 -5.92
CA LEU A 76 -6.38 8.63 -4.58
C LEU A 76 -7.33 9.30 -3.60
N PHE A 77 -7.64 8.61 -2.52
CA PHE A 77 -8.43 9.13 -1.42
C PHE A 77 -7.74 8.78 -0.10
N CYS A 78 -7.71 9.71 0.86
CA CYS A 78 -7.06 9.48 2.16
C CYS A 78 -7.76 8.40 3.00
N ASP A 79 -9.06 8.18 2.78
CA ASP A 79 -9.87 7.25 3.58
C ASP A 79 -10.00 5.85 2.97
N THR A 80 -9.47 5.61 1.77
CA THR A 80 -9.65 4.34 1.05
C THR A 80 -8.40 3.98 0.26
N PRO A 81 -7.85 2.76 0.42
CA PRO A 81 -6.69 2.34 -0.35
C PRO A 81 -6.99 2.27 -1.85
N LEU A 82 -6.03 2.68 -2.67
CA LEU A 82 -6.04 2.41 -4.10
C LEU A 82 -5.50 0.99 -4.33
N THR A 83 -6.35 0.07 -4.77
CA THR A 83 -5.94 -1.28 -5.18
C THR A 83 -6.08 -1.42 -6.69
N ILE A 84 -4.98 -1.72 -7.38
CA ILE A 84 -4.92 -1.96 -8.81
C ILE A 84 -4.65 -3.44 -9.06
N LYS A 85 -5.53 -4.07 -9.85
CA LYS A 85 -5.32 -5.44 -10.31
C LYS A 85 -4.25 -5.42 -11.42
N LEU A 86 -3.21 -6.21 -11.28
CA LEU A 86 -2.12 -6.32 -12.24
C LEU A 86 -2.24 -7.59 -13.07
N ASP A 87 -2.03 -7.45 -14.38
CA ASP A 87 -1.86 -8.56 -15.32
C ASP A 87 -0.42 -8.61 -15.83
N VAL A 88 0.50 -8.85 -14.89
CA VAL A 88 1.94 -8.92 -15.14
C VAL A 88 2.41 -10.37 -14.98
N HIS A 89 3.28 -10.79 -15.88
CA HIS A 89 3.77 -12.17 -15.97
C HIS A 89 5.27 -12.30 -15.63
N GLU A 90 5.91 -11.18 -15.31
CA GLU A 90 7.31 -11.09 -14.89
C GLU A 90 7.40 -10.62 -13.44
N GLU A 91 8.57 -10.84 -12.84
CA GLU A 91 8.81 -10.42 -11.46
C GLU A 91 8.97 -8.90 -11.37
N VAL A 92 8.27 -8.30 -10.42
CA VAL A 92 8.35 -6.88 -10.07
C VAL A 92 9.08 -6.77 -8.74
N TYR A 93 10.14 -5.97 -8.71
CA TYR A 93 10.95 -5.75 -7.51
C TYR A 93 10.67 -4.40 -6.83
N GLY A 94 10.01 -3.47 -7.53
CA GLY A 94 9.75 -2.14 -7.00
C GLY A 94 8.70 -1.38 -7.80
N VAL A 95 8.42 -0.17 -7.33
CA VAL A 95 7.46 0.75 -7.92
C VAL A 95 7.98 2.18 -7.82
N GLN A 96 7.70 2.98 -8.85
CA GLN A 96 7.92 4.42 -8.84
C GLN A 96 6.59 5.15 -8.94
N PHE A 97 6.39 6.13 -8.07
CA PHE A 97 5.25 7.04 -8.10
C PHE A 97 5.71 8.40 -8.58
N PHE A 98 5.07 8.90 -9.64
CA PHE A 98 5.29 10.25 -10.16
C PHE A 98 4.10 11.12 -9.79
N THR A 99 4.37 12.25 -9.13
CA THR A 99 3.34 13.19 -8.69
C THR A 99 3.77 14.64 -8.95
N MET A 100 2.78 15.50 -9.20
CA MET A 100 2.95 16.95 -9.20
C MET A 100 2.42 17.59 -7.90
N GLU A 101 1.82 16.79 -7.01
CA GLU A 101 1.19 17.23 -5.78
C GLU A 101 2.25 17.32 -4.67
N GLN A 102 2.40 18.51 -4.10
CA GLN A 102 3.49 18.81 -3.17
C GLN A 102 3.28 18.19 -1.79
N HIS A 103 2.03 17.86 -1.45
CA HIS A 103 1.64 17.36 -0.14
C HIS A 103 1.21 15.89 -0.18
N LEU A 104 1.52 15.15 -1.23
CA LEU A 104 1.10 13.75 -1.32
C LEU A 104 1.91 12.93 -0.33
N GLU A 105 1.23 12.30 0.63
CA GLU A 105 1.84 11.45 1.64
C GLU A 105 1.39 10.01 1.47
N ILE A 106 2.29 9.16 0.98
CA ILE A 106 2.09 7.71 0.91
C ILE A 106 2.58 7.08 2.22
N ASP A 107 1.69 6.41 2.93
CA ASP A 107 1.99 5.73 4.19
C ASP A 107 2.54 4.32 3.96
N ALA A 108 1.89 3.58 3.07
CA ALA A 108 2.25 2.20 2.79
C ALA A 108 1.99 1.83 1.34
N THR A 109 2.75 0.85 0.87
CA THR A 109 2.54 0.21 -0.42
C THR A 109 2.73 -1.29 -0.27
N LEU A 110 1.79 -2.07 -0.81
CA LEU A 110 1.77 -3.52 -0.78
C LEU A 110 1.75 -4.05 -2.21
N LEU A 111 2.70 -4.93 -2.53
CA LEU A 111 2.66 -5.76 -3.72
C LEU A 111 2.22 -7.17 -3.31
N THR A 112 1.02 -7.57 -3.72
CA THR A 112 0.51 -8.92 -3.49
C THR A 112 0.97 -9.80 -4.64
N SER A 113 1.52 -10.98 -4.34
CA SER A 113 1.92 -11.96 -5.35
C SER A 113 0.73 -12.75 -5.90
N LYS A 114 0.88 -13.34 -7.09
CA LYS A 114 -0.04 -14.38 -7.57
C LYS A 114 -0.03 -15.59 -6.62
N PRO A 115 -1.11 -16.41 -6.62
CA PRO A 115 -1.14 -17.67 -5.88
C PRO A 115 0.07 -18.56 -6.17
N ASP A 116 0.35 -19.49 -5.25
CA ASP A 116 1.45 -20.45 -5.35
C ASP A 116 2.86 -19.82 -5.44
N CYS A 117 3.00 -18.59 -4.93
CA CYS A 117 4.28 -17.90 -4.81
C CYS A 117 5.29 -18.78 -4.03
N PRO A 118 6.48 -19.08 -4.59
CA PRO A 118 7.45 -19.97 -3.94
C PRO A 118 7.89 -19.50 -2.55
N LEU A 119 7.90 -18.19 -2.30
CA LEU A 119 8.23 -17.59 -1.01
C LEU A 119 7.23 -17.95 0.10
N CYS A 120 6.00 -18.30 -0.27
CA CYS A 120 4.93 -18.62 0.67
C CYS A 120 4.66 -20.13 0.80
N ARG A 121 5.51 -21.01 0.23
CA ARG A 121 5.32 -22.47 0.33
C ARG A 121 5.30 -22.98 1.77
N GLU A 122 6.08 -22.35 2.64
CA GLU A 122 6.17 -22.67 4.06
C GLU A 122 5.32 -21.73 4.94
N CYS A 123 4.51 -20.85 4.33
CA CYS A 123 3.64 -19.97 5.10
C CYS A 123 2.42 -20.73 5.62
N GLU A 124 2.17 -20.65 6.92
CA GLU A 124 0.95 -21.15 7.54
C GLU A 124 -0.09 -20.03 7.71
N PRO A 125 -1.39 -20.31 7.52
CA PRO A 125 -2.45 -19.35 7.81
C PRO A 125 -2.39 -18.87 9.27
N LEU A 126 -2.54 -17.57 9.48
CA LEU A 126 -2.69 -17.03 10.83
C LEU A 126 -4.03 -17.45 11.42
N HIS A 127 -3.98 -17.99 12.64
CA HIS A 127 -5.17 -18.29 13.44
C HIS A 127 -5.35 -17.23 14.52
N TYR A 128 -6.53 -16.63 14.58
CA TYR A 128 -6.85 -15.61 15.59
C TYR A 128 -7.87 -16.16 16.59
N GLN A 129 -7.74 -15.80 17.86
CA GLN A 129 -8.78 -16.05 18.86
C GLN A 129 -9.48 -14.73 19.20
N LEU A 130 -10.72 -14.59 18.76
CA LEU A 130 -11.53 -13.42 19.06
C LEU A 130 -12.14 -13.55 20.44
N LEU A 131 -11.78 -12.62 21.33
CA LEU A 131 -12.33 -12.50 22.69
C LEU A 131 -13.21 -11.25 22.77
N ARG A 132 -14.27 -11.31 23.60
CA ARG A 132 -15.21 -10.20 23.80
C ARG A 132 -15.51 -10.02 25.28
N GLN A 133 -15.77 -8.78 25.68
CA GLN A 133 -16.44 -8.44 26.93
C GLN A 133 -17.70 -7.61 26.65
N PRO A 134 -18.90 -8.05 27.08
CA PRO A 134 -19.19 -9.35 27.70
C PRO A 134 -18.91 -10.53 26.75
N PRO A 135 -18.65 -11.75 27.27
CA PRO A 135 -18.34 -12.91 26.43
C PRO A 135 -19.46 -13.25 25.45
N PHE A 136 -19.10 -13.87 24.32
CA PHE A 136 -20.10 -14.39 23.38
C PHE A 136 -20.97 -15.45 24.06
N VAL A 137 -22.29 -15.36 23.91
CA VAL A 137 -23.27 -16.27 24.55
C VAL A 137 -22.97 -17.73 24.24
N HIS A 138 -22.57 -18.03 22.99
CA HIS A 138 -22.29 -19.40 22.53
C HIS A 138 -20.79 -19.76 22.51
N ALA A 139 -19.91 -18.83 22.91
CA ALA A 139 -18.46 -19.02 22.85
C ALA A 139 -17.76 -18.21 23.97
N PRO A 140 -17.96 -18.59 25.25
CA PRO A 140 -17.44 -17.83 26.38
C PRO A 140 -15.91 -17.77 26.45
N GLN A 141 -15.22 -18.74 25.81
CA GLN A 141 -13.76 -18.79 25.69
C GLN A 141 -13.24 -18.14 24.38
N GLY A 142 -14.12 -17.46 23.63
CA GLY A 142 -13.79 -16.87 22.34
C GLY A 142 -14.00 -17.77 21.14
N VAL A 143 -13.83 -17.19 19.95
CA VAL A 143 -14.03 -17.85 18.66
C VAL A 143 -12.69 -17.95 17.93
N LEU A 144 -12.30 -19.15 17.51
CA LEU A 144 -11.08 -19.35 16.73
C LEU A 144 -11.38 -19.10 15.24
N LEU A 145 -10.63 -18.17 14.67
CA LEU A 145 -10.76 -17.69 13.30
C LEU A 145 -9.60 -18.23 12.49
N ARG A 146 -9.93 -18.94 11.40
CA ARG A 146 -8.95 -19.50 10.47
C ARG A 146 -8.71 -18.65 9.23
N ASP A 147 -9.46 -17.56 9.09
CA ASP A 147 -9.50 -16.74 7.88
C ASP A 147 -9.45 -15.25 8.26
N SER A 148 -8.58 -14.50 7.60
CA SER A 148 -8.35 -13.07 7.80
C SER A 148 -9.40 -12.18 7.13
N MET A 149 -10.27 -12.74 6.26
CA MET A 149 -11.10 -11.96 5.31
C MET A 149 -12.59 -11.78 5.68
N ARG A 150 -13.02 -11.82 6.94
CA ARG A 150 -14.44 -11.60 7.29
C ARG A 150 -14.73 -10.39 8.17
N ARG A 151 -15.72 -9.61 7.74
CA ARG A 151 -16.38 -8.53 8.48
C ARG A 151 -17.38 -9.12 9.46
N TYR A 152 -17.18 -8.91 10.76
CA TYR A 152 -18.12 -9.35 11.80
C TYR A 152 -19.05 -8.21 12.17
N VAL A 153 -20.34 -8.52 12.26
CA VAL A 153 -21.37 -7.60 12.72
C VAL A 153 -21.92 -8.17 14.02
N ASP A 154 -21.97 -7.35 15.06
CA ASP A 154 -22.61 -7.73 16.32
C ASP A 154 -24.11 -7.94 16.04
N ARG A 155 -24.63 -9.15 16.28
CA ARG A 155 -26.05 -9.47 16.14
C ARG A 155 -26.68 -9.57 17.51
#